data_AF-A0A820ERW3-F1
#
_entry.id   AF-A0A820ERW3-F1
#
_cell.length_a   1.000
_cell.length_b   1.000
_cell.length_c   1.000
_cell.angle_alpha   90.00
_cell.angle_beta   90.00
_cell.angle_gamma   90.00
#
_symmetry.space_group_name_H-M   'P 1'
#
loop_
_entity.id
_entity.type
_entity.pdbx_description
1 polymer ?
#
loop_
_entity_poly.entity_id
_entity_poly.type
_entity_poly.pdbx_seq_one_letter_code
_entity_poly.pdbx_strand_id
1 'polypeptide(L)' 'KHDLIMIERFRATFKPEDAIKWYTTNCFLFRLLNRALRTEDVNLLFAFRFYIIVLWSKNGCD' A
#
# COMPACT_ATOMS: atom_id res chain seq x y z
N LYS A 1 -3.43 -17.83 -2.09
CA LYS A 1 -3.37 -17.80 -3.57
C LYS A 1 -3.79 -16.44 -4.13
N HIS A 2 -4.94 -15.87 -3.73
CA HIS A 2 -5.39 -14.54 -4.17
C HIS A 2 -4.36 -13.43 -3.92
N ASP A 3 -3.75 -13.40 -2.73
CA ASP A 3 -2.81 -12.32 -2.38
C ASP A 3 -1.51 -12.36 -3.19
N LEU A 4 -1.02 -13.55 -3.54
CA LEU A 4 0.16 -13.68 -4.41
C LEU A 4 -0.12 -13.10 -5.80
N ILE A 5 -1.30 -13.36 -6.37
CA ILE A 5 -1.70 -12.79 -7.65
C ILE A 5 -1.81 -11.25 -7.56
N MET A 6 -2.36 -10.73 -6.46
CA MET A 6 -2.48 -9.29 -6.25
C MET A 6 -1.11 -8.63 -6.03
N ILE A 7 -0.16 -9.31 -5.39
CA ILE A 7 1.22 -8.85 -5.25
C ILE A 7 1.91 -8.78 -6.62
N GLU A 8 1.79 -9.82 -7.44
CA GLU A 8 2.37 -9.80 -8.80
C GLU A 8 1.74 -8.72 -9.68
N ARG A 9 0.41 -8.55 -9.59
CA ARG A 9 -0.29 -7.46 -10.29
C ARG A 9 0.18 -6.09 -9.82
N PHE A 10 0.27 -5.89 -8.50
CA PHE A 10 0.79 -4.65 -7.94
C PHE A 10 2.21 -4.37 -8.45
N ARG A 11 3.09 -5.36 -8.41
CA ARG A 11 4.46 -5.24 -8.93
C ARG A 11 4.50 -4.86 -10.41
N ALA A 12 3.64 -5.46 -11.23
CA ALA A 12 3.64 -5.25 -12.67
C ALA A 12 2.96 -3.94 -13.11
N THR A 13 1.98 -3.44 -12.34
CA THR A 13 1.10 -2.34 -12.79
C THR A 13 1.03 -1.15 -11.85
N PHE A 14 1.75 -1.15 -10.72
CA PHE A 14 1.69 -0.03 -9.78
C PHE A 14 2.22 1.26 -10.42
N LYS A 15 1.44 2.31 -10.28
CA LYS A 15 1.79 3.68 -10.64
C LYS A 15 1.47 4.60 -9.46
N PRO A 16 2.27 5.65 -9.20
CA PRO A 16 2.01 6.57 -8.10
C PRO A 16 0.60 7.19 -8.14
N GLU A 17 0.06 7.41 -9.33
CA GLU A 17 -1.29 7.96 -9.57
C GLU A 17 -2.40 7.06 -9.01
N ASP A 18 -2.16 5.74 -8.98
CA ASP A 18 -3.11 4.75 -8.51
C ASP A 18 -2.95 4.43 -7.01
N ALA A 19 -2.08 5.13 -6.28
CA ALA A 19 -1.78 4.82 -4.88
C ALA A 19 -3.03 4.86 -3.98
N ILE A 20 -3.91 5.83 -4.15
CA ILE A 20 -5.16 5.89 -3.37
C ILE A 20 -6.04 4.66 -3.67
N LYS A 21 -6.16 4.28 -4.95
CA LYS A 21 -6.94 3.12 -5.38
C LYS A 21 -6.42 1.81 -4.81
N TRP A 22 -5.10 1.60 -4.83
CA TRP A 22 -4.49 0.40 -4.23
C TRP A 22 -4.64 0.36 -2.72
N TYR A 23 -4.64 1.53 -2.07
CA TYR A 23 -4.88 1.63 -0.64
C TYR A 23 -6.34 1.35 -0.26
N THR A 24 -7.32 1.76 -1.06
CA THR A 24 -8.74 1.54 -0.76
C THR A 24 -9.28 0.20 -1.24
N THR A 25 -8.62 -0.45 -2.21
CA THR A 25 -8.99 -1.79 -2.67
C THR A 25 -8.72 -2.82 -1.57
N ASN A 26 -9.69 -3.69 -1.25
CA ASN A 26 -9.54 -4.77 -0.27
C ASN A 26 -8.57 -5.87 -0.76
N CYS A 27 -7.27 -5.56 -0.73
CA CYS A 27 -6.19 -6.44 -1.14
C CYS A 27 -5.11 -6.53 -0.03
N PHE A 28 -4.01 -7.24 -0.32
CA PHE A 28 -2.91 -7.43 0.62
C PHE A 28 -2.42 -6.10 1.20
N LEU A 29 -2.36 -5.05 0.37
CA LEU A 29 -1.80 -3.75 0.74
C LEU A 29 -2.66 -3.02 1.77
N PHE A 30 -3.97 -2.92 1.51
CA PHE A 30 -4.92 -2.39 2.49
C PHE A 30 -4.83 -3.15 3.82
N ARG A 31 -4.83 -4.49 3.79
CA ARG A 31 -4.86 -5.29 5.02
C ARG A 31 -3.55 -5.21 5.81
N LEU A 32 -2.40 -5.33 5.14
CA LEU A 32 -1.10 -5.32 5.80
C LEU A 32 -0.74 -3.93 6.32
N LEU A 33 -0.98 -2.88 5.53
CA LEU A 33 -0.65 -1.52 5.96
C LEU A 33 -1.55 -1.06 7.11
N ASN A 34 -2.86 -1.32 7.04
CA ASN A 34 -3.76 -1.00 8.15
C ASN A 34 -3.45 -1.80 9.42
N ARG A 35 -3.03 -3.07 9.28
CA ARG A 35 -2.57 -3.86 10.43
C ARG A 35 -1.33 -3.22 11.03
N ALA A 36 -0.31 -2.94 10.21
CA ALA A 36 0.95 -2.35 10.66
C ALA A 36 0.75 -1.01 11.36
N LEU A 37 -0.14 -0.15 10.85
CA LEU A 37 -0.50 1.11 11.49
C LEU A 37 -1.18 0.92 12.85
N ARG A 38 -2.14 -0.02 12.96
CA ARG A 38 -2.86 -0.28 14.23
C ARG A 38 -2.00 -0.93 15.30
N THR A 39 -1.02 -1.74 14.90
CA THR A 39 -0.15 -2.47 15.83
C THR A 39 1.22 -1.83 16.00
N GLU A 40 1.43 -0.66 15.40
CA GLU A 40 2.73 0.03 15.39
C GLU A 40 3.89 -0.89 14.95
N ASP A 41 3.65 -1.75 13.96
CA ASP A 41 4.67 -2.66 13.45
C ASP A 41 5.67 -1.87 12.60
N VAL A 42 6.70 -1.36 13.27
CA VAL A 42 7.74 -0.50 12.66
C VAL A 42 8.44 -1.20 11.51
N ASN A 43 8.63 -2.52 11.58
CA ASN A 43 9.29 -3.28 10.51
C ASN A 43 8.43 -3.30 9.24
N LEU A 44 7.13 -3.57 9.37
CA LEU A 44 6.20 -3.50 8.24
C LEU A 44 6.03 -2.08 7.72
N LEU A 45 5.90 -1.08 8.59
CA LEU A 45 5.82 0.32 8.17
C LEU A 45 7.06 0.74 7.38
N PHE A 46 8.25 0.33 7.84
CA PHE A 46 9.50 0.60 7.15
C PHE A 46 9.60 -0.15 5.81
N ALA A 47 9.10 -1.38 5.73
CA ALA A 47 9.01 -2.14 4.47
C ALA A 47 8.10 -1.43 3.45
N PHE A 48 7.00 -0.82 3.92
CA PHE A 48 6.06 -0.06 3.08
C PHE A 48 6.38 1.43 2.95
N ARG A 49 7.52 1.92 3.46
CA ARG A 49 7.84 3.37 3.50
C ARG A 49 7.70 4.10 2.17
N PHE A 50 8.14 3.49 1.06
CA PHE A 50 8.02 4.09 -0.26
C PHE A 50 6.56 4.27 -0.68
N TYR A 51 5.73 3.28 -0.37
CA TYR A 51 4.30 3.33 -0.66
C TYR A 51 3.61 4.41 0.18
N ILE A 52 3.96 4.53 1.47
CA ILE A 52 3.41 5.53 2.38
C ILE A 52 3.78 6.95 1.90
N ILE A 53 5.03 7.18 1.49
CA ILE A 53 5.49 8.47 0.95
C ILE A 53 4.68 8.86 -0.28
N VAL A 54 4.50 7.92 -1.22
CA VAL A 54 3.70 8.16 -2.43
C VAL A 54 2.23 8.44 -2.09
N LEU A 55 1.66 7.67 -1.16
CA LEU A 55 0.28 7.86 -0.72
C LEU A 55 0.09 9.26 -0.09
N TRP A 56 1.02 9.71 0.75
CA TRP A 56 0.97 11.04 1.35
C TRP A 56 1.09 12.15 0.31
N SER A 57 2.03 12.01 -0.63
CA SER A 57 2.20 12.97 -1.73
C SER A 57 0.93 13.15 -2.58
N LYS A 58 0.09 12.12 -2.71
CA LYS A 58 -1.19 12.23 -3.44
C LYS A 58 -2.31 12.86 -2.61
N ASN A 59 -2.35 12.62 -1.29
CA ASN A 59 -3.37 13.23 -0.42
C ASN A 59 -3.14 14.74 -0.17
N GLY A 60 -1.93 15.26 -0.38
CA GLY A 60 -1.60 16.68 -0.18
C GLY A 60 -1.65 17.54 -1.45
N CYS A 61 -2.05 16.98 -2.60
CA CYS A 61 -2.07 17.67 -3.89
C CYS A 61 -3.49 17.87 -4.47
N ASP A 62 -4.52 17.50 -3.70
CA ASP A 62 -5.94 17.78 -3.95
C ASP A 62 -6.41 18.97 -3.10
#